data_AF-A3AUZ0-F1
#
_entry.id   AF-A3AUZ0-F1
#
_cell.length_a   1.000
_cell.length_b   1.000
_cell.length_c   1.000
_cell.angle_alpha   90.00
_cell.angle_beta   90.00
_cell.angle_gamma   90.00
#
_symmetry.space_group_name_H-M   'P 1'
#
loop_
_entity.id
_entity.type
_entity.pdbx_description
1 polymer ?
#
loop_
_entity_poly.entity_id
_entity_poly.type
_entity_poly.pdbx_seq_one_letter_code
_entity_poly.pdbx_strand_id
1 'polypeptide(L)'
;MAAMVASTATSFSYHKPRFAVECRKKDRDRDRDRERPEREKEHKYPFKVVEITPPPRCLGVRCFPTNIHCGESVTIEGQAYTVSAVTHRYQLRKGRYEPSEKRLDVLSTGRYLLNLYLDGLLDKS
;
A
#
# COMPACT_ATOMS: atom_id res chain seq x y z
N MET A 1 18.03 -9.27 50.03
CA MET A 1 18.22 -7.99 49.31
C MET A 1 17.92 -8.25 47.84
N ALA A 2 16.70 -7.94 47.38
CA ALA A 2 16.23 -8.25 46.03
C ALA A 2 16.55 -7.09 45.08
N ALA A 3 17.17 -7.38 43.94
CA ALA A 3 17.50 -6.40 42.91
C ALA A 3 16.32 -6.20 41.96
N MET A 4 15.87 -4.96 41.79
CA MET A 4 14.87 -4.60 40.78
C MET A 4 15.58 -4.21 39.48
N VAL A 5 15.32 -4.94 38.40
CA VAL A 5 15.84 -4.61 37.07
C VAL A 5 14.87 -3.63 36.41
N ALA A 6 15.27 -2.36 36.33
CA ALA A 6 14.51 -1.32 35.65
C ALA A 6 14.51 -1.58 34.13
N SER A 7 13.34 -1.88 33.58
CA SER A 7 13.13 -2.00 32.14
C SER A 7 13.02 -0.59 31.55
N THR A 8 14.04 -0.12 30.85
CA THR A 8 13.98 1.13 30.09
C THR A 8 13.13 0.91 28.84
N ALA A 9 11.85 1.27 28.95
CA ALA A 9 10.96 1.31 27.79
C ALA A 9 11.44 2.43 26.84
N THR A 10 12.14 2.03 25.78
CA THR A 10 12.44 2.90 24.65
C THR A 10 11.13 3.19 23.92
N SER A 11 10.60 4.40 24.12
CA SER A 11 9.47 4.90 23.36
C SER A 11 9.89 5.04 21.90
N PHE A 12 9.48 4.11 21.04
CA PHE A 12 9.53 4.29 19.60
C PHE A 12 8.53 5.39 19.22
N SER A 13 9.04 6.62 19.09
CA SER A 13 8.29 7.72 18.51
C SER A 13 8.07 7.42 17.03
N TYR A 14 6.84 7.06 16.67
CA TYR A 14 6.41 7.02 15.28
C TYR A 14 6.41 8.44 14.72
N HIS A 15 7.55 8.88 14.20
CA HIS A 15 7.61 10.09 13.39
C HIS A 15 6.81 9.84 12.11
N LYS A 16 5.59 10.39 12.07
CA LYS A 16 4.76 10.47 10.87
C LYS A 16 5.53 11.34 9.86
N PRO A 17 6.04 10.79 8.73
CA PRO A 17 6.69 11.62 7.74
C PRO A 17 5.64 12.58 7.16
N ARG A 18 5.94 13.88 7.24
CA ARG A 18 5.05 15.01 6.85
C ARG A 18 4.93 15.22 5.34
N PHE A 19 5.50 14.34 4.51
CA PHE A 19 5.34 14.40 3.06
C PHE A 19 4.01 13.76 2.66
N ALA A 20 2.92 14.53 2.77
CA ALA A 20 1.62 14.10 2.29
C ALA A 20 1.64 14.12 0.75
N VAL A 21 1.77 12.95 0.14
CA VAL A 21 1.52 12.79 -1.29
C VAL A 21 0.01 12.96 -1.50
N GLU A 22 -0.42 14.13 -1.97
CA GLU A 22 -1.81 14.36 -2.32
C GLU A 22 -2.05 13.98 -3.78
N CYS A 23 -2.95 13.02 -4.00
CA CYS A 23 -3.34 12.63 -5.36
C CYS A 23 -4.11 13.79 -6.01
N ARG A 24 -3.45 14.49 -6.93
CA ARG A 24 -3.97 15.71 -7.57
C ARG A 24 -5.20 15.36 -8.41
N LYS A 25 -6.34 15.95 -8.06
CA LYS A 25 -7.57 15.86 -8.87
C LYS A 25 -7.41 16.69 -10.13
N LYS A 26 -7.99 16.23 -11.24
CA LYS A 26 -8.09 17.00 -12.49
C LYS A 26 -8.98 18.22 -12.23
N ASP A 27 -8.58 19.41 -12.68
CA ASP A 27 -9.20 20.70 -12.28
C ASP A 27 -10.70 20.83 -12.61
N ARG A 28 -11.25 20.03 -13.54
CA ARG A 28 -12.69 20.03 -13.87
C ARG A 28 -13.60 19.44 -12.80
N ASP A 29 -13.06 18.74 -11.79
CA ASP A 29 -13.88 18.02 -10.80
C ASP A 29 -14.07 18.78 -9.47
N ARG A 30 -13.39 19.93 -9.27
CA ARG A 30 -13.44 20.67 -7.99
C ARG A 30 -14.83 21.18 -7.63
N ASP A 31 -15.62 21.60 -8.63
CA ASP A 31 -16.95 22.18 -8.39
C ASP A 31 -18.04 21.13 -8.11
N ARG A 32 -17.81 19.85 -8.47
CA ARG A 32 -18.77 18.73 -8.25
C ARG A 32 -18.62 18.02 -6.90
N ASP A 33 -17.56 18.30 -6.14
CA ASP A 33 -17.19 17.55 -4.94
C ASP A 33 -18.13 17.77 -3.73
N ARG A 34 -18.94 18.84 -3.71
CA ARG A 34 -19.91 19.08 -2.62
C ARG A 34 -21.07 18.09 -2.62
N GLU A 35 -21.38 17.48 -3.76
CA GLU A 35 -22.55 16.60 -3.95
C GLU A 35 -22.16 15.14 -4.25
N ARG A 36 -20.86 14.84 -4.32
CA ARG A 36 -20.36 13.54 -4.80
C ARG A 36 -20.43 12.45 -3.71
N PRO A 37 -20.99 11.26 -3.99
CA PRO A 37 -21.10 10.15 -3.03
C PRO A 37 -19.74 9.76 -2.41
N GLU A 38 -19.75 9.33 -1.13
CA GLU A 38 -18.54 8.98 -0.36
C GLU A 38 -17.60 7.98 -1.08
N ARG A 39 -18.16 7.11 -1.94
CA ARG A 39 -17.40 6.11 -2.73
C ARG A 39 -16.37 6.74 -3.66
N GLU A 40 -16.64 7.93 -4.19
CA GLU A 40 -15.73 8.61 -5.12
C GLU A 40 -14.65 9.45 -4.39
N LYS A 41 -14.76 9.63 -3.07
CA LYS A 41 -13.70 10.21 -2.24
C LYS A 41 -12.59 9.19 -1.93
N GLU A 42 -12.86 7.89 -2.12
CA GLU A 42 -11.91 6.81 -1.86
C GLU A 42 -10.71 6.80 -2.83
N HIS A 43 -10.85 7.46 -3.99
CA HIS A 43 -9.80 7.70 -4.99
C HIS A 43 -8.70 8.66 -4.50
N LYS A 44 -8.84 9.27 -3.32
CA LYS A 44 -7.93 10.31 -2.81
C LYS A 44 -6.78 9.77 -1.95
N TYR A 45 -6.80 8.48 -1.58
CA TYR A 45 -5.81 7.90 -0.68
C TYR A 45 -4.66 7.24 -1.44
N PRO A 46 -3.39 7.65 -1.22
CA PRO A 46 -2.25 7.05 -1.88
C PRO A 46 -1.93 5.65 -1.31
N PHE A 47 -1.29 4.82 -2.12
CA PHE A 47 -0.81 3.50 -1.73
C PHE A 47 0.60 3.58 -1.16
N LYS A 48 0.85 2.89 -0.06
CA LYS A 48 2.21 2.53 0.35
C LYS A 48 2.67 1.35 -0.50
N VAL A 49 3.73 1.55 -1.25
CA VAL A 49 4.24 0.55 -2.19
C VAL A 49 5.42 -0.18 -1.56
N VAL A 50 5.33 -1.50 -1.52
CA VAL A 50 6.36 -2.36 -0.92
C VAL A 50 6.71 -3.45 -1.90
N GLU A 51 8.00 -3.54 -2.24
CA GLU A 51 8.53 -4.73 -2.89
C GLU A 51 8.67 -5.84 -1.85
N ILE A 52 7.93 -6.93 -2.04
CA ILE A 52 7.86 -8.02 -1.06
C ILE A 52 8.96 -9.07 -1.22
N THR A 53 9.76 -8.99 -2.29
CA THR A 53 10.92 -9.88 -2.50
C THR A 53 11.84 -9.78 -1.27
N PRO A 54 12.13 -10.89 -0.55
CA PRO A 54 12.98 -10.83 0.63
C PRO A 54 14.40 -10.32 0.30
N PRO A 55 14.96 -9.35 1.07
CA PRO A 55 14.32 -8.60 2.15
C PRO A 55 13.37 -7.50 1.63
N PRO A 56 12.19 -7.30 2.26
CA PRO A 56 11.21 -6.33 1.77
C PRO A 56 11.74 -4.90 1.68
N ARG A 57 11.40 -4.19 0.58
CA ARG A 57 11.85 -2.82 0.32
C ARG A 57 10.66 -1.87 0.18
N CYS A 58 10.71 -0.73 0.88
CA CYS A 58 9.71 0.32 0.74
C CYS A 58 10.02 1.19 -0.49
N LEU A 59 9.16 1.17 -1.51
CA LEU A 59 9.30 1.98 -2.73
C LEU A 59 8.59 3.35 -2.62
N GLY A 60 8.12 3.68 -1.42
CA GLY A 60 7.49 4.96 -1.09
C GLY A 60 5.96 4.96 -1.21
N VAL A 61 5.39 6.16 -1.23
CA VAL A 61 3.94 6.40 -1.29
C VAL A 61 3.59 6.95 -2.67
N ARG A 62 2.66 6.29 -3.37
CA ARG A 62 2.32 6.60 -4.77
C ARG A 62 0.81 6.61 -4.97
N CYS A 63 0.35 7.45 -5.89
CA CYS A 63 -1.04 7.48 -6.30
C CYS A 63 -1.24 6.53 -7.48
N PHE A 64 -2.07 5.52 -7.29
CA PHE A 64 -2.52 4.61 -8.32
C PHE A 64 -4.04 4.73 -8.45
N PRO A 65 -4.61 4.38 -9.62
CA PRO A 65 -6.05 4.33 -9.75
C PRO A 65 -6.61 3.21 -8.85
N THR A 66 -7.83 3.36 -8.37
CA THR A 66 -8.47 2.38 -7.45
C THR A 66 -8.79 1.05 -8.10
N ASN A 67 -8.87 0.99 -9.43
CA ASN A 67 -9.06 -0.23 -10.19
C ASN A 67 -7.72 -0.92 -10.50
N ILE A 68 -6.67 -0.66 -9.71
CA ILE A 68 -5.44 -1.43 -9.78
C ILE A 68 -5.71 -2.86 -9.32
N HIS A 69 -5.22 -3.83 -10.08
CA HIS A 69 -5.48 -5.24 -9.85
C HIS A 69 -4.18 -6.06 -9.75
N CYS A 70 -4.28 -7.26 -9.17
CA CYS A 70 -3.16 -8.20 -9.14
C CYS A 70 -2.80 -8.64 -10.57
N GLY A 71 -1.51 -8.80 -10.85
CA GLY A 71 -0.97 -9.10 -12.19
C GLY A 71 -0.74 -7.88 -13.08
N GLU A 72 -1.19 -6.69 -12.68
CA GLU A 72 -0.96 -5.46 -13.43
C GLU A 72 0.53 -5.05 -13.41
N SER A 73 1.03 -4.53 -14.53
CA SER A 73 2.38 -3.98 -14.63
C SER A 73 2.38 -2.50 -14.25
N VAL A 74 3.14 -2.14 -13.22
CA VAL A 74 3.30 -0.75 -12.76
C VAL A 74 4.75 -0.31 -12.91
N THR A 75 4.94 0.95 -13.31
CA THR A 75 6.28 1.56 -13.40
C THR A 75 6.51 2.47 -12.21
N ILE A 76 7.54 2.18 -11.42
CA ILE A 76 7.93 2.95 -10.24
C ILE A 76 9.40 3.33 -10.42
N GLU A 77 9.71 4.63 -10.42
CA GLU A 77 11.09 5.14 -10.54
C GLU A 77 11.84 4.60 -11.78
N GLY A 78 11.12 4.37 -12.88
CA GLY A 78 11.67 3.84 -14.13
C GLY A 78 11.88 2.32 -14.16
N GLN A 79 11.54 1.61 -13.08
CA GLN A 79 11.58 0.15 -13.04
C GLN A 79 10.18 -0.44 -13.16
N ALA A 80 10.08 -1.55 -13.89
CA ALA A 80 8.83 -2.29 -14.07
C ALA A 80 8.65 -3.31 -12.95
N TYR A 81 7.47 -3.28 -12.34
CA TYR A 81 7.05 -4.19 -11.30
C TYR A 81 5.70 -4.79 -11.66
N THR A 82 5.43 -5.98 -11.15
CA THR A 82 4.12 -6.63 -11.24
C THR A 82 3.45 -6.59 -9.88
N VAL A 83 2.18 -6.19 -9.85
CA VAL A 83 1.37 -6.14 -8.63
C VAL A 83 1.09 -7.56 -8.16
N SER A 84 1.54 -7.88 -6.95
CA SER A 84 1.29 -9.17 -6.30
C SER A 84 0.01 -9.13 -5.48
N ALA A 85 -0.22 -8.06 -4.70
CA ALA A 85 -1.41 -7.92 -3.87
C ALA A 85 -1.81 -6.45 -3.67
N VAL A 86 -3.12 -6.23 -3.60
CA VAL A 86 -3.73 -4.93 -3.27
C VAL A 86 -4.46 -5.07 -1.94
N THR A 87 -4.04 -4.32 -0.92
CA THR A 87 -4.62 -4.41 0.44
C THR A 87 -5.25 -3.10 0.85
N HIS A 88 -6.53 -3.14 1.21
CA HIS A 88 -7.25 -2.01 1.80
C HIS A 88 -7.58 -2.32 3.27
N ARG A 89 -7.07 -1.50 4.18
CA ARG A 89 -7.31 -1.64 5.62
C ARG A 89 -8.36 -0.65 6.07
N TYR A 90 -9.37 -1.16 6.76
CA TYR A 90 -10.45 -0.38 7.37
C TYR A 90 -10.37 -0.45 8.89
N GLN A 91 -10.86 0.59 9.56
CA GLN A 91 -10.96 0.67 11.02
C GLN A 91 -12.40 0.98 11.41
N LEU A 92 -12.93 0.28 12.41
CA LEU A 92 -14.24 0.59 12.98
C LEU A 92 -14.13 1.82 13.88
N ARG A 93 -14.86 2.89 13.55
CA ARG A 93 -14.93 4.13 14.32
C ARG A 93 -16.37 4.59 14.44
N LYS A 94 -16.81 4.84 15.69
CA LYS A 94 -18.17 5.33 15.99
C LYS A 94 -19.29 4.54 15.28
N GLY A 95 -19.14 3.21 15.22
CA GLY A 95 -20.12 2.32 14.58
C GLY A 95 -20.06 2.25 13.04
N ARG A 96 -19.03 2.81 12.39
CA ARG A 96 -18.84 2.76 10.93
C ARG A 96 -17.42 2.36 10.56
N TYR A 97 -17.26 1.63 9.45
CA TYR A 97 -15.93 1.30 8.92
C TYR A 97 -15.37 2.49 8.14
N GLU A 98 -14.23 3.01 8.60
CA GLU A 98 -13.50 4.09 7.93
C GLU A 98 -12.22 3.55 7.27
N PRO A 99 -11.88 3.97 6.05
CA PRO A 99 -10.60 3.63 5.41
C PRO A 99 -9.42 4.14 6.25
N SER A 100 -8.44 3.28 6.49
CA SER A 100 -7.26 3.61 7.29
C SER A 100 -5.97 3.62 6.49
N GLU A 101 -5.75 2.63 5.62
CA GLU A 101 -4.47 2.44 4.93
C GLU A 101 -4.67 1.66 3.64
N LYS A 102 -3.93 2.04 2.60
CA LYS A 102 -3.84 1.29 1.34
C LYS A 102 -2.40 0.86 1.11
N ARG A 103 -2.21 -0.42 0.81
CA ARG A 103 -0.90 -1.02 0.55
C ARG A 103 -0.92 -1.75 -0.79
N LEU A 104 0.13 -1.54 -1.56
CA LEU A 104 0.36 -2.19 -2.84
C LEU A 104 1.65 -2.99 -2.73
N ASP A 105 1.51 -4.32 -2.76
CA ASP A 105 2.63 -5.24 -2.74
C ASP A 105 3.03 -5.58 -4.17
N VAL A 106 4.30 -5.39 -4.47
CA VAL A 106 4.84 -5.56 -5.82
C VAL A 106 6.03 -6.52 -5.82
N LEU A 107 6.23 -7.15 -6.95
CA LEU A 107 7.39 -7.98 -7.26
C LEU A 107 8.07 -7.41 -8.49
N SER A 108 9.38 -7.60 -8.60
CA SER A 108 10.03 -7.36 -9.89
C SER A 108 9.39 -8.28 -10.93
N THR A 109 9.22 -7.80 -12.16
CA THR A 109 8.57 -8.59 -13.21
C THR A 109 9.26 -9.94 -13.38
N GLY A 110 10.60 -10.00 -13.37
CA GLY A 110 11.35 -11.26 -13.42
C GLY A 110 11.03 -12.22 -12.27
N ARG A 111 10.87 -11.72 -11.03
CA ARG A 111 10.53 -12.58 -9.89
C ARG A 111 9.13 -13.14 -9.99
N TYR A 112 8.18 -12.33 -10.45
CA TYR A 112 6.80 -12.77 -10.68
C TYR A 112 6.72 -13.91 -11.69
N LEU A 113 7.40 -13.78 -12.85
CA LEU A 113 7.45 -14.85 -13.85
C LEU A 113 8.10 -16.14 -13.31
N LEU A 114 9.18 -16.02 -12.54
CA LEU A 114 9.83 -17.18 -11.93
C LEU A 114 8.90 -17.92 -10.98
N ASN A 115 8.12 -17.20 -10.17
CA ASN A 115 7.18 -17.82 -9.25
C ASN A 115 6.08 -18.57 -10.03
N LEU A 116 5.50 -17.94 -11.06
CA LEU A 116 4.51 -18.60 -11.92
C LEU A 116 5.05 -19.91 -12.53
N TYR A 117 6.31 -19.91 -12.97
CA TYR A 117 6.94 -21.12 -13.52
C TYR A 117 7.10 -22.22 -12.45
N LEU A 118 7.61 -21.86 -11.28
CA LEU A 118 7.82 -22.80 -10.18
C LEU A 118 6.51 -23.39 -9.66
N ASP A 119 5.48 -22.55 -9.49
CA ASP A 119 4.14 -22.98 -9.07
C ASP A 119 3.57 -24.00 -10.08
N GLY A 120 3.71 -23.71 -11.38
CA GLY A 120 3.28 -24.62 -12.44
C GLY A 120 4.08 -25.93 -12.56
N LEU A 121 5.25 -26.03 -11.92
CA LEU A 121 5.98 -27.30 -11.79
C LEU A 121 5.50 -28.10 -10.56
N LEU A 122 5.25 -27.41 -9.44
CA LEU A 122 4.74 -28.03 -8.21
C LEU A 122 3.33 -28.60 -8.41
N ASP A 123 2.48 -27.92 -9.18
CA ASP A 123 1.13 -28.43 -9.51
C ASP A 123 1.15 -29.74 -10.32
N LYS A 124 2.30 -30.08 -10.94
CA LYS A 124 2.47 -31.29 -11.78
C LYS A 124 3.16 -32.45 -11.07
N SER A 125 3.67 -32.24 -9.87
CA SER A 125 4.35 -33.26 -9.06
C SER A 125 3.39 -33.97 -8.12
#